data_AF-A0A0V0QT49-F1
#
_entry.id   AF-A0A0V0QT49-F1
#
_cell.length_a   1.000
_cell.length_b   1.000
_cell.length_c   1.000
_cell.angle_alpha   90.00
_cell.angle_beta   90.00
_cell.angle_gamma   90.00
#
_symmetry.space_group_name_H-M   'P 1'
#
loop_
_entity.id
_entity.type
_entity.pdbx_description
1 polymer ?
#
loop_
_entity_poly.entity_id
_entity_poly.type
_entity_poly.pdbx_seq_one_letter_code
_entity_poly.pdbx_strand_id
1 'polypeptide(L)'
;MGECCSKQAPNNQKIEIDSFQTKKIDKKEVIQIYEQKIRELEFQIQQQNEKLLQVGSKDKLYLTKQIQILDKRNQDLLIELSNIKLDIKTGSNMEISTTGFDIYGNDTLIGKIGGSSKVIQIVNDVYDIALKNGKINHFFKNTNMDNQRKQLAIFLIEAFGGSKNYIV
;
A
#
# COMPACT_ATOMS: atom_id res chain seq x y z
N MET A 1 34.11 -74.11 -32.62
CA MET A 1 32.90 -74.88 -32.97
C MET A 1 32.51 -75.65 -31.72
N GLY A 2 31.51 -75.17 -30.98
CA GLY A 2 31.14 -75.67 -29.66
C GLY A 2 29.62 -75.75 -29.51
N GLU A 3 29.17 -76.97 -29.23
CA GLU A 3 28.07 -77.39 -28.34
C GLU A 3 26.81 -76.49 -28.27
N CYS A 4 25.70 -77.00 -28.79
CA CYS A 4 24.35 -76.53 -28.44
C CYS A 4 23.68 -77.54 -27.51
N CYS A 5 23.40 -77.08 -26.29
CA CYS A 5 22.85 -77.80 -25.16
C CYS A 5 21.48 -78.44 -25.39
N SER A 6 21.36 -79.68 -24.95
CA SER A 6 20.15 -80.39 -24.60
C SER A 6 19.41 -79.69 -23.44
N LYS A 7 18.11 -79.41 -23.58
CA LYS A 7 17.21 -79.24 -22.43
C LYS A 7 15.87 -79.93 -22.72
N GLN A 8 15.55 -80.88 -21.84
CA GLN A 8 14.35 -81.71 -21.82
C GLN A 8 13.09 -80.86 -21.66
N ALA A 9 12.00 -81.27 -22.32
CA ALA A 9 10.67 -80.70 -22.14
C ALA A 9 10.09 -81.12 -20.77
N PRO A 10 9.59 -80.19 -19.95
CA PRO A 10 8.98 -80.55 -18.68
C PRO A 10 7.59 -81.17 -18.88
N ASN A 11 7.40 -82.22 -18.09
CA ASN A 11 6.25 -83.08 -17.86
C ASN A 11 4.89 -82.33 -17.81
N ASN A 12 3.91 -82.82 -18.58
CA ASN A 12 2.51 -82.34 -18.54
C ASN A 12 1.87 -82.73 -17.21
N GLN A 13 1.94 -81.84 -16.22
CA GLN A 13 1.11 -81.93 -15.02
C GLN A 13 -0.26 -81.32 -15.35
N LYS A 14 -1.27 -82.19 -15.37
CA LYS A 14 -2.70 -81.84 -15.44
C LYS A 14 -2.96 -80.77 -14.38
N ILE A 15 -3.20 -79.53 -14.79
CA ILE A 15 -3.69 -78.48 -13.90
C ILE A 15 -5.16 -78.82 -13.66
N GLU A 16 -5.46 -79.41 -12.50
CA GLU A 16 -6.82 -79.42 -11.98
C GLU A 16 -7.21 -77.95 -11.77
N ILE A 17 -8.14 -77.48 -12.60
CA ILE A 17 -8.81 -76.21 -12.38
C ILE A 17 -9.76 -76.49 -11.21
N ASP A 18 -9.28 -76.24 -9.99
CA ASP A 18 -10.13 -76.17 -8.82
C ASP A 18 -11.26 -75.18 -9.14
N SER A 19 -12.48 -75.70 -9.10
CA SER A 19 -13.69 -74.93 -9.35
C SER A 19 -13.66 -73.68 -8.48
N PHE A 20 -13.61 -72.50 -9.09
CA PHE A 20 -13.88 -71.24 -8.39
C PHE A 20 -15.32 -71.30 -7.89
N GLN A 21 -15.51 -71.77 -6.66
CA GLN A 21 -16.74 -71.61 -5.92
C GLN A 21 -16.90 -70.11 -5.68
N THR A 22 -17.70 -69.44 -6.50
CA THR A 22 -18.16 -68.09 -6.19
C THR A 22 -18.94 -68.19 -4.88
N LYS A 23 -18.33 -67.77 -3.77
CA LYS A 23 -19.03 -67.62 -2.49
C LYS A 23 -20.25 -66.75 -2.77
N LYS A 24 -21.44 -67.33 -2.60
CA LYS A 24 -22.72 -66.64 -2.70
C LYS A 24 -22.78 -65.73 -1.48
N ILE A 25 -22.19 -64.53 -1.58
CA ILE A 25 -22.15 -63.57 -0.47
C ILE A 25 -23.61 -63.24 -0.14
N ASP A 26 -23.98 -63.46 1.13
CA ASP A 26 -25.33 -63.17 1.61
C ASP A 26 -25.58 -61.66 1.43
N LYS A 27 -26.75 -61.30 0.90
CA LYS A 27 -27.15 -59.89 0.74
C LYS A 27 -27.00 -59.12 2.05
N LYS A 28 -27.19 -59.80 3.19
CA LYS A 28 -27.03 -59.24 4.53
C LYS A 28 -25.58 -58.82 4.84
N GLU A 29 -24.60 -59.60 4.40
CA GLU A 29 -23.17 -59.33 4.61
C GLU A 29 -22.71 -58.16 3.73
N VAL A 30 -23.20 -58.09 2.49
CA VAL A 30 -22.97 -56.96 1.58
C VAL A 30 -23.52 -55.65 2.17
N ILE A 31 -24.73 -55.69 2.74
CA ILE A 31 -25.36 -54.53 3.39
C ILE A 31 -24.51 -54.05 4.57
N GLN A 32 -24.03 -54.95 5.42
CA GLN A 32 -23.18 -54.59 6.58
C GLN A 32 -21.88 -53.89 6.16
N ILE A 33 -21.25 -54.35 5.07
CA ILE A 33 -20.03 -53.72 4.54
C ILE A 33 -20.32 -52.30 4.07
N TYR A 34 -21.43 -52.08 3.36
CA TYR A 34 -21.81 -50.73 2.92
C TYR A 34 -22.17 -49.82 4.09
N GLU A 35 -22.89 -50.31 5.10
CA GLU A 35 -23.18 -49.54 6.31
C GLU A 35 -21.92 -49.13 7.06
N GLN A 36 -20.93 -50.03 7.16
CA GLN A 36 -19.65 -49.70 7.78
C GLN A 36 -18.90 -48.62 6.98
N LYS A 37 -18.94 -48.72 5.65
CA LYS A 37 -18.30 -47.74 4.77
C LYS A 37 -18.99 -46.38 4.81
N ILE A 38 -20.32 -46.35 4.95
CA ILE A 38 -21.09 -45.12 5.15
C ILE A 38 -20.66 -44.46 6.46
N ARG A 39 -20.62 -45.20 7.57
CA ARG A 39 -20.17 -44.66 8.87
C ARG A 39 -18.75 -44.10 8.82
N GLU A 40 -17.86 -44.78 8.12
CA GLU A 40 -16.48 -44.31 7.92
C GLU A 40 -16.43 -43.00 7.12
N LEU A 41 -17.19 -42.91 6.03
CA LEU A 41 -17.28 -41.69 5.21
C LEU A 41 -17.89 -40.52 5.99
N GLU A 42 -18.93 -40.77 6.78
CA GLU A 42 -19.56 -39.78 7.66
C GLU A 42 -18.53 -39.22 8.66
N PHE A 43 -17.73 -40.08 9.28
CA PHE A 43 -16.67 -39.67 10.19
C PHE A 43 -15.60 -38.81 9.50
N GLN A 44 -15.19 -39.17 8.29
CA GLN A 44 -14.22 -38.38 7.52
C GLN A 44 -14.74 -36.99 7.14
N ILE A 45 -16.01 -36.91 6.72
CA ILE A 45 -16.68 -35.63 6.41
C ILE A 45 -16.71 -34.75 7.66
N GLN A 46 -17.08 -35.31 8.81
CA GLN A 46 -17.11 -34.57 10.08
C GLN A 46 -15.73 -33.99 10.43
N GLN A 47 -14.68 -34.80 10.34
CA GLN A 47 -13.30 -34.36 10.61
C GLN A 47 -12.84 -33.26 9.65
N GLN A 48 -13.23 -33.31 8.38
CA GLN A 48 -12.91 -32.24 7.42
C GLN A 48 -13.65 -30.94 7.74
N ASN A 49 -14.94 -31.02 8.10
CA ASN A 49 -15.72 -29.86 8.49
C ASN A 49 -15.14 -29.16 9.74
N GLU A 50 -14.69 -29.92 10.73
CA GLU A 50 -14.02 -29.38 11.92
C GLU A 50 -12.72 -28.64 11.57
N LYS A 51 -11.91 -29.19 10.65
CA LYS A 51 -10.68 -28.53 10.16
C LYS A 51 -10.98 -27.21 9.43
N LEU A 52 -12.03 -27.18 8.60
CA LEU A 52 -12.44 -25.98 7.87
C LEU A 52 -12.90 -24.85 8.82
N LEU A 53 -13.64 -25.19 9.89
CA LEU A 53 -14.07 -24.23 10.91
C LEU A 53 -12.88 -23.59 11.65
N GLN A 54 -11.83 -24.38 11.94
CA GLN A 54 -10.62 -23.86 12.60
C GLN A 54 -9.81 -22.91 11.71
N VAL A 55 -9.70 -23.20 10.40
CA VAL A 55 -8.99 -22.33 9.45
C VAL A 55 -9.70 -20.99 9.31
N GLY A 56 -11.03 -20.99 9.14
CA GLY A 56 -11.81 -19.75 9.05
C GLY A 56 -11.75 -18.88 10.31
N SER A 57 -11.54 -19.48 11.49
CA SER A 57 -11.39 -18.76 12.75
C SER A 57 -10.07 -17.97 12.85
N LYS A 58 -8.96 -18.53 12.34
CA LYS A 58 -7.63 -17.90 12.41
C LYS A 58 -7.53 -16.66 11.51
N ASP A 59 -8.04 -16.75 10.29
CA ASP A 59 -8.03 -15.63 9.34
C ASP A 59 -8.95 -14.49 9.83
N LYS A 60 -10.12 -14.85 10.38
CA LYS A 60 -11.03 -13.89 11.01
C LYS A 60 -10.37 -13.17 12.20
N LEU A 61 -9.63 -13.89 13.03
CA LEU A 61 -8.92 -13.31 14.18
C LEU A 61 -7.80 -12.36 13.73
N TYR A 62 -7.03 -12.73 12.70
CA TYR A 62 -6.00 -11.88 12.13
C TYR A 62 -6.58 -10.58 11.56
N LEU A 63 -7.63 -10.70 10.75
CA LEU A 63 -8.31 -9.54 10.15
C LEU A 63 -8.92 -8.64 11.22
N THR A 64 -9.51 -9.21 12.28
CA THR A 64 -10.09 -8.45 13.39
C THR A 64 -9.02 -7.64 14.12
N LYS A 65 -7.84 -8.22 14.37
CA LYS A 65 -6.72 -7.50 14.98
C LYS A 65 -6.23 -6.34 14.11
N GLN A 66 -6.14 -6.55 12.80
CA GLN A 66 -5.73 -5.49 11.87
C GLN A 66 -6.73 -4.34 11.82
N ILE A 67 -8.03 -4.65 11.81
CA ILE A 67 -9.10 -3.64 11.89
C ILE A 67 -8.99 -2.83 13.18
N GLN A 68 -8.80 -3.47 14.33
CA GLN A 68 -8.64 -2.79 15.62
C GLN A 68 -7.42 -1.84 15.63
N ILE A 69 -6.31 -2.23 15.01
CA ILE A 69 -5.12 -1.37 14.89
C ILE A 69 -5.42 -0.14 14.04
N LEU A 70 -6.11 -0.32 12.91
CA LEU A 70 -6.49 0.78 12.02
C LEU A 70 -7.48 1.74 12.70
N ASP A 71 -8.47 1.21 13.42
CA ASP A 71 -9.42 2.02 14.17
C ASP A 71 -8.73 2.88 15.22
N LYS A 72 -7.77 2.30 15.96
CA LYS A 72 -6.97 3.05 16.94
C LYS A 72 -6.22 4.21 16.27
N ARG A 73 -5.54 3.93 15.14
CA ARG A 73 -4.80 4.97 14.41
C ARG A 73 -5.71 6.07 13.88
N ASN A 74 -6.92 5.74 13.44
CA ASN A 74 -7.91 6.72 13.01
C ASN A 74 -8.36 7.62 14.16
N GLN A 75 -8.54 7.06 15.38
CA GLN A 75 -8.86 7.86 16.57
C GLN A 75 -7.71 8.82 16.94
N ASP A 76 -6.47 8.32 16.93
CA ASP A 76 -5.28 9.13 17.24
C ASP A 76 -5.12 10.31 16.26
N LEU A 77 -5.33 10.06 14.95
CA LEU A 77 -5.29 11.10 13.91
C LEU A 77 -6.40 12.14 14.07
N LEU A 78 -7.60 11.74 14.49
CA LEU A 78 -8.70 12.69 14.73
C LEU A 78 -8.37 13.64 15.88
N ILE A 79 -7.75 13.13 16.94
CA ILE A 79 -7.28 13.95 18.06
C ILE A 79 -6.22 14.94 17.57
N GLU A 80 -5.24 14.49 16.80
CA GLU A 80 -4.18 15.34 16.26
C GLU A 80 -4.74 16.46 15.38
N LEU A 81 -5.67 16.14 14.48
CA LEU A 81 -6.35 17.13 13.65
C LEU A 81 -7.14 18.15 14.48
N SER A 82 -7.76 17.72 15.58
CA SER A 82 -8.49 18.63 16.46
C SER A 82 -7.56 19.64 17.13
N ASN A 83 -6.37 19.19 17.56
CA ASN A 83 -5.37 20.04 18.19
C ASN A 83 -4.79 21.05 17.19
N ILE A 84 -4.45 20.60 15.97
CA ILE A 84 -3.97 21.49 14.90
C ILE A 84 -5.03 22.55 14.56
N LYS A 85 -6.31 22.17 14.48
CA LYS A 85 -7.40 23.14 14.24
C LYS A 85 -7.53 24.15 15.37
N LEU A 86 -7.33 23.72 16.62
CA LEU A 86 -7.32 24.62 17.77
C LEU A 86 -6.13 25.58 17.69
N ASP A 87 -4.93 25.10 17.40
CA ASP A 87 -3.72 25.91 17.27
C ASP A 87 -3.83 26.95 16.15
N ILE A 88 -4.45 26.58 15.02
CA ILE A 88 -4.74 27.54 13.94
C ILE A 88 -5.73 28.60 14.44
N LYS A 89 -6.80 28.18 15.13
CA LYS A 89 -7.84 29.10 15.62
C LYS A 89 -7.32 30.05 16.71
N THR A 90 -6.43 29.59 17.59
CA THR A 90 -5.85 30.40 18.68
C THR A 90 -4.63 31.18 18.23
N GLY A 91 -3.87 30.68 17.25
CA GLY A 91 -2.74 31.38 16.62
C GLY A 91 -3.15 32.49 15.64
N SER A 92 -4.41 32.54 15.22
CA SER A 92 -4.98 33.55 14.30
C SER A 92 -5.38 34.86 14.99
N ASN A 93 -4.50 35.44 15.81
CA ASN A 93 -4.46 36.90 16.02
C ASN A 93 -3.45 37.58 15.09
N MET A 94 -2.87 36.82 14.16
CA MET A 94 -2.17 37.37 13.00
C MET A 94 -3.10 37.15 11.80
N GLU A 95 -3.64 38.24 11.25
CA GLU A 95 -4.44 38.22 10.02
C GLU A 95 -3.67 37.46 8.93
N ILE A 96 -4.09 36.22 8.66
CA ILE A 96 -3.68 35.55 7.43
C ILE A 96 -4.48 36.22 6.32
N SER A 97 -3.89 37.26 5.72
CA SER A 97 -4.39 37.83 4.47
C SER A 97 -4.50 36.69 3.46
N THR A 98 -5.74 36.34 3.12
CA THR A 98 -6.11 35.22 2.25
C THR A 98 -5.84 35.55 0.77
N THR A 99 -4.65 36.06 0.49
CA THR A 99 -4.15 36.29 -0.87
C THR A 99 -3.01 35.32 -1.15
N GLY A 100 -3.37 34.15 -1.70
CA GLY A 100 -2.45 33.26 -2.42
C GLY A 100 -1.69 32.25 -1.55
N PHE A 101 -2.35 31.15 -1.18
CA PHE A 101 -1.64 29.96 -0.69
C PHE A 101 -1.14 29.17 -1.90
N ASP A 102 0.09 29.42 -2.32
CA ASP A 102 0.68 28.72 -3.45
C ASP A 102 1.02 27.26 -3.09
N ILE A 103 0.27 26.31 -3.64
CA ILE A 103 0.56 24.88 -3.49
C ILE A 103 1.66 24.50 -4.49
N TYR A 104 2.91 24.81 -4.15
CA TYR A 104 4.07 24.25 -4.85
C TYR A 104 4.49 22.96 -4.16
N GLY A 105 4.56 21.86 -4.91
CA GLY A 105 5.19 20.64 -4.42
C GLY A 105 6.66 20.91 -4.04
N ASN A 106 7.15 20.21 -3.01
CA ASN A 106 8.55 20.26 -2.55
C ASN A 106 9.58 19.89 -3.65
N ASP A 107 9.11 19.40 -4.79
CA ASP A 107 9.94 19.04 -5.94
C ASP A 107 10.42 20.27 -6.73
N THR A 108 9.75 21.42 -6.57
CA THR A 108 10.14 22.69 -7.20
C THR A 108 11.11 23.48 -6.34
N LEU A 109 11.99 24.27 -6.96
CA LEU A 109 12.95 25.10 -6.23
C LEU A 109 12.22 26.17 -5.39
N ILE A 110 11.12 26.73 -5.90
CA ILE A 110 10.27 27.66 -5.15
C ILE A 110 9.63 27.01 -3.92
N GLY A 111 9.17 25.76 -4.02
CA GLY A 111 8.68 24.99 -2.88
C GLY A 111 9.75 24.82 -1.80
N LYS A 112 10.99 24.51 -2.20
CA LYS A 112 12.15 24.39 -1.29
C LYS A 112 12.56 25.70 -0.63
N ILE A 113 12.38 26.84 -1.31
CA ILE A 113 12.68 28.18 -0.76
C ILE A 113 11.60 28.63 0.25
N GLY A 114 10.42 28.02 0.25
CA GLY A 114 9.30 28.38 1.11
C GLY A 114 8.17 29.12 0.41
N GLY A 115 8.04 28.96 -0.91
CA GLY A 115 6.97 29.55 -1.73
C GLY A 115 7.26 30.97 -2.23
N SER A 116 6.35 31.51 -3.04
CA SER A 116 6.50 32.83 -3.67
C SER A 116 6.60 33.97 -2.65
N SER A 117 5.87 33.87 -1.53
CA SER A 117 5.92 34.86 -0.46
C SER A 117 7.34 35.04 0.08
N LYS A 118 8.09 33.94 0.23
CA LYS A 118 9.46 34.00 0.71
C LYS A 118 10.41 34.60 -0.32
N VAL A 119 10.21 34.29 -1.60
CA VAL A 119 10.97 34.91 -2.71
C VAL A 119 10.72 36.42 -2.75
N ILE A 120 9.47 36.87 -2.63
CA ILE A 120 9.11 38.29 -2.58
C ILE A 120 9.80 38.99 -1.40
N GLN A 121 9.81 38.36 -0.23
CA GLN A 121 10.51 38.89 0.95
C GLN A 121 12.01 39.04 0.69
N ILE A 122 12.66 38.00 0.14
CA ILE A 122 14.10 38.04 -0.19
C ILE A 122 14.41 39.18 -1.16
N VAL A 123 13.61 39.34 -2.22
CA VAL A 123 13.78 40.44 -3.18
C VAL A 123 13.66 41.79 -2.49
N ASN A 124 12.71 41.93 -1.57
CA ASN A 124 12.56 43.17 -0.81
C ASN A 124 13.78 43.46 0.07
N ASP A 125 14.27 42.47 0.79
CA ASP A 125 15.44 42.60 1.66
C ASP A 125 16.69 42.98 0.87
N VAL A 126 16.90 42.37 -0.31
CA VAL A 126 18.02 42.68 -1.20
C VAL A 126 18.00 44.15 -1.63
N TYR A 127 16.85 44.65 -2.08
CA TYR A 127 16.75 46.05 -2.49
C TYR A 127 16.81 47.02 -1.32
N ASP A 128 16.32 46.65 -0.13
CA ASP A 128 16.48 47.47 1.07
C ASP A 128 17.95 47.65 1.44
N ILE A 129 18.74 46.57 1.35
CA ILE A 129 20.19 46.62 1.54
C ILE A 129 20.85 47.47 0.45
N ALA A 130 20.45 47.31 -0.81
CA ALA A 130 21.02 48.05 -1.93
C ALA A 130 20.77 49.57 -1.82
N LEU A 131 19.56 49.98 -1.44
CA LEU A 131 19.20 51.39 -1.30
C LEU A 131 19.86 52.04 -0.08
N LYS A 132 20.13 51.29 0.99
CA LYS A 132 20.90 51.77 2.15
C LYS A 132 22.40 51.93 1.84
N ASN A 133 22.90 51.28 0.80
CA ASN A 133 24.31 51.35 0.43
C ASN A 133 24.61 52.60 -0.41
N GLY A 134 25.31 53.57 0.18
CA GLY A 134 25.69 54.83 -0.47
C GLY A 134 26.52 54.67 -1.75
N LYS A 135 27.19 53.53 -1.96
CA LYS A 135 27.98 53.28 -3.18
C LYS A 135 27.13 52.91 -4.40
N ILE A 136 25.94 52.34 -4.20
CA ILE A 136 25.12 51.81 -5.31
C ILE A 136 23.71 52.40 -5.38
N ASN A 137 23.24 53.06 -4.31
CA ASN A 137 21.93 53.71 -4.29
C ASN A 137 21.74 54.71 -5.45
N HIS A 138 22.81 55.42 -5.84
CA HIS A 138 22.72 56.42 -6.91
C HIS A 138 22.30 55.84 -8.28
N PHE A 139 22.50 54.54 -8.53
CA PHE A 139 22.00 53.87 -9.74
C PHE A 139 20.47 53.73 -9.78
N PHE A 140 19.79 53.89 -8.63
CA PHE A 140 18.35 53.71 -8.48
C PHE A 140 17.58 55.04 -8.35
N LYS A 141 18.25 56.20 -8.40
CA LYS A 141 17.66 57.53 -8.11
C LYS A 141 16.42 57.89 -8.95
N ASN A 142 16.36 57.43 -10.20
CA ASN A 142 15.27 57.71 -11.14
C ASN A 142 14.45 56.46 -11.48
N THR A 143 14.54 55.44 -10.62
CA THR A 143 13.95 54.13 -10.88
C THR A 143 12.75 53.91 -9.98
N ASN A 144 11.63 53.45 -10.54
CA ASN A 144 10.48 53.02 -9.74
C ASN A 144 10.81 51.68 -9.05
N MET A 145 11.20 51.77 -7.78
CA MET A 145 11.65 50.61 -7.00
C MET A 145 10.54 49.58 -6.74
N ASP A 146 9.29 50.01 -6.60
CA ASP A 146 8.17 49.09 -6.43
C ASP A 146 7.95 48.23 -7.67
N ASN A 147 8.05 48.86 -8.85
CA ASN A 147 7.95 48.14 -10.11
C ASN A 147 9.15 47.19 -10.33
N GLN A 148 10.37 47.63 -10.00
CA GLN A 148 11.57 46.78 -10.12
C GLN A 148 11.51 45.56 -9.20
N ARG A 149 11.12 45.76 -7.94
CA ARG A 149 10.94 44.66 -6.96
C ARG A 149 9.93 43.65 -7.48
N LYS A 150 8.78 44.12 -7.97
CA LYS A 150 7.74 43.26 -8.54
C LYS A 150 8.26 42.47 -9.75
N GLN A 151 8.90 43.14 -10.71
CA GLN A 151 9.45 42.50 -11.90
C GLN A 151 10.50 41.44 -11.56
N LEU A 152 11.42 41.74 -10.64
CA LEU A 152 12.45 40.78 -10.23
C LEU A 152 11.84 39.60 -9.46
N ALA A 153 10.87 39.84 -8.58
CA ALA A 153 10.18 38.77 -7.87
C ALA A 153 9.44 37.84 -8.84
N ILE A 154 8.69 38.38 -9.80
CA ILE A 154 8.00 37.60 -10.83
C ILE A 154 9.01 36.78 -11.65
N PHE A 155 10.11 37.40 -12.08
CA PHE A 155 11.16 36.70 -12.82
C PHE A 155 11.75 35.53 -12.04
N LEU A 156 12.07 35.72 -10.76
CA LEU A 156 12.64 34.66 -9.92
C LEU A 156 11.63 33.55 -9.63
N ILE A 157 10.36 33.91 -9.41
CA ILE A 157 9.28 32.93 -9.23
C ILE A 157 9.15 32.08 -10.49
N GLU A 158 9.10 32.68 -11.68
CA GLU A 158 9.03 31.97 -12.96
C GLU A 158 10.28 31.09 -13.19
N ALA A 159 11.48 31.65 -12.96
CA ALA A 159 12.74 30.94 -13.14
C ALA A 159 12.89 29.73 -12.20
N PHE A 160 12.30 29.79 -11.01
CA PHE A 160 12.36 28.72 -10.01
C PHE A 160 11.19 27.72 -10.10
N GLY A 161 10.40 27.79 -11.18
CA GLY A 161 9.33 26.84 -11.48
C GLY A 161 7.98 27.19 -10.86
N GLY A 162 7.77 28.46 -10.49
CA GLY A 162 6.48 28.99 -10.04
C GLY A 162 5.49 29.21 -11.19
N SER A 163 4.20 29.30 -10.86
CA SER A 163 3.13 29.58 -11.83
C SER A 163 3.10 31.07 -12.18
N LYS A 164 2.77 31.40 -13.44
CA LYS A 164 2.63 32.79 -13.95
C LYS A 164 1.48 33.59 -13.33
N ASN A 165 0.69 33.00 -12.44
CA ASN A 165 -0.54 33.59 -11.92
C ASN A 165 -0.29 34.54 -10.73
N TYR A 166 0.64 35.48 -10.86
CA TYR A 166 0.71 36.66 -9.99
C TYR A 166 0.21 37.87 -10.77
N ILE A 167 -1.10 38.12 -10.70
CA ILE A 167 -1.63 39.45 -10.99
C ILE A 167 -1.71 40.17 -9.65
N VAL A 168 -1.00 41.30 -9.62
CA VAL A 168 -0.81 42.30 -8.55
C VAL A 168 -1.98 42.47 -7.61
#